data_AF-A0A8S1PPP3-F1
#
_entry.id   AF-A0A8S1PPP3-F1
#
_cell.length_a   1.000
_cell.length_b   1.000
_cell.length_c   1.000
_cell.angle_alpha   90.00
_cell.angle_beta   90.00
_cell.angle_gamma   90.00
#
_symmetry.space_group_name_H-M   'P 1'
#
loop_
_entity.id
_entity.type
_entity.pdbx_description
1 polymer ?
#
loop_
_entity_poly.entity_id
_entity_poly.type
_entity_poly.pdbx_seq_one_letter_code
_entity_poly.pdbx_strand_id
1 'polypeptide(L)'
;MHKITLKFLDQSIEQKYQQEHQIPKRRTHLKIFMLFFIVLQIIKLTIALIIQNYDVAYPILGMMGCTALSKFFNFNKEYHQRALIIYINICFSIYVLFFDPPSDTPTMYFRGAHQMIINVINILGTEFLDSTMTITVLYSLRIFHLVKNSSSIDITSVIMGLGSNLSLLVIVYLYHKAIRSQFLLTQINQRWENILKQILHNSKFILINFQIEKLQFQSITSTFSQTIQSKEEVLNFLRESKVENDSLEQYLFQKLQDYSQNYQEIINHAVNIKFNKQIMQVDFSIFFGNQPTILIQTRQSKLHSQNQEIQQVCQQYLKLLIIFIRIIKENIPFDKIQFHNIANKIQFQDLMIQIWNSQLLCKTISLKKSLQKIQKYSNPNTTIQLVSPNYFINTIPKIFYLLLAFIVDCQTSELIIIKGETLDTNLNKIKLQGKFNIRKLNYYISKIKFYFLLICKEINAEQFCINLEFNDEIFSPFTNIIMPQLNFGYLNQNFIQ
;
A
#
# COMPACT_ATOMS: atom_id res chain seq x y z
N MET A 1 15.96 -10.00 16.41
CA MET A 1 15.98 -9.25 17.68
C MET A 1 17.32 -9.49 18.35
N HIS A 2 17.99 -8.45 18.88
CA HIS A 2 19.23 -8.64 19.65
C HIS A 2 18.94 -9.41 20.93
N LYS A 3 19.71 -10.47 21.20
CA LYS A 3 19.50 -11.33 22.38
C LYS A 3 19.75 -10.58 23.71
N ILE A 4 20.67 -9.62 23.71
CA ILE A 4 21.12 -8.92 24.93
C ILE A 4 20.25 -7.68 25.22
N THR A 5 20.06 -6.82 24.24
CA THR A 5 19.31 -5.57 24.43
C THR A 5 17.80 -5.74 24.23
N LEU A 6 17.38 -6.89 23.71
CA LEU A 6 16.02 -7.17 23.23
C LEU A 6 15.52 -6.23 22.13
N LYS A 7 16.34 -5.31 21.61
CA LYS A 7 15.95 -4.41 20.51
C LYS A 7 15.69 -5.18 19.21
N PHE A 8 14.74 -4.72 18.39
CA PHE A 8 14.58 -5.24 17.04
C PHE A 8 15.85 -4.97 16.21
N LEU A 9 16.16 -5.86 15.27
CA LEU A 9 17.33 -5.70 14.38
C LEU A 9 17.06 -4.59 13.36
N ASP A 10 15.81 -4.51 12.90
CA ASP A 10 15.34 -3.44 12.03
C ASP A 10 14.94 -2.22 12.88
N GLN A 11 15.61 -1.09 12.60
CA GLN A 11 15.38 0.17 13.30
C GLN A 11 14.00 0.77 13.03
N SER A 12 13.41 0.51 11.86
CA SER A 12 12.07 0.99 11.52
C SER A 12 10.99 0.31 12.37
N ILE A 13 11.11 -1.01 12.56
CA ILE A 13 10.24 -1.81 13.43
C ILE A 13 10.40 -1.35 14.89
N GLU A 14 11.63 -1.06 15.34
CA GLU A 14 11.86 -0.51 16.67
C GLU A 14 11.19 0.86 16.84
N GLN A 15 11.31 1.76 15.87
CA GLN A 15 10.66 3.08 15.95
C GLN A 15 9.14 2.97 16.01
N LYS A 16 8.53 2.11 15.16
CA LYS A 16 7.09 1.84 15.20
C LYS A 16 6.67 1.27 16.56
N TYR A 17 7.42 0.29 17.09
CA TYR A 17 7.16 -0.26 18.42
C TYR A 17 7.21 0.79 19.53
N GLN A 18 8.20 1.68 19.47
CA GLN A 18 8.35 2.75 20.45
C GLN A 18 7.17 3.73 20.40
N GLN A 19 6.78 4.16 19.21
CA GLN A 19 5.72 5.16 19.01
C GLN A 19 4.32 4.60 19.31
N GLU A 20 3.99 3.42 18.79
CA GLU A 20 2.64 2.85 18.87
C GLU A 20 2.39 2.17 20.21
N HIS A 21 3.40 1.52 20.79
CA HIS A 21 3.20 0.65 21.96
C HIS A 21 3.83 1.19 23.24
N GLN A 22 5.09 1.63 23.22
CA GLN A 22 5.81 1.97 24.45
C GLN A 22 5.54 3.37 24.97
N ILE A 23 5.66 4.40 24.13
CA ILE A 23 5.48 5.80 24.54
C ILE A 23 4.08 6.05 25.14
N PRO A 24 2.97 5.58 24.54
CA PRO A 24 1.65 5.77 25.12
C PRO A 24 1.50 5.08 26.48
N LYS A 25 1.98 3.83 26.59
CA LYS A 25 1.93 3.07 27.85
C LYS A 25 2.76 3.73 28.95
N ARG A 26 4.00 4.12 28.66
CA ARG A 26 4.88 4.83 29.60
C ARG A 26 4.28 6.17 30.05
N ARG A 27 3.71 6.94 29.12
CA ARG A 27 3.06 8.21 29.43
C ARG A 27 1.88 8.02 30.39
N THR A 28 1.06 7.01 30.16
CA THR A 28 -0.07 6.68 31.05
C THR A 28 0.43 6.20 32.41
N HIS A 29 1.41 5.28 32.43
CA HIS A 29 2.05 4.80 33.66
C HIS A 29 2.61 5.94 34.49
N LEU A 30 3.41 6.82 33.89
CA LEU A 30 4.02 7.96 34.57
C LEU A 30 2.97 8.95 35.10
N LYS A 31 1.90 9.24 34.35
CA LYS A 31 0.82 10.13 34.83
C LYS A 31 0.14 9.57 36.07
N ILE A 32 -0.25 8.29 36.01
CA ILE A 32 -0.92 7.62 37.12
C ILE A 32 0.01 7.55 38.33
N PHE A 33 1.26 7.12 38.11
CA PHE A 33 2.25 6.99 39.17
C PHE A 33 2.58 8.33 39.83
N MET A 34 2.80 9.39 39.04
CA MET A 34 3.04 10.74 39.56
C MET A 34 1.87 11.27 40.38
N LEU A 35 0.63 11.03 39.94
CA LEU A 35 -0.55 11.44 40.69
C LEU A 35 -0.60 10.75 42.05
N PHE A 36 -0.46 9.42 42.09
CA PHE A 36 -0.41 8.66 43.34
C PHE A 36 0.74 9.11 44.24
N PHE A 37 1.91 9.35 43.66
CA PHE A 37 3.09 9.78 44.39
C PHE A 37 2.90 11.15 45.04
N ILE A 38 2.31 12.11 44.33
CA ILE A 38 2.01 13.45 44.87
C ILE A 38 0.99 13.34 46.01
N VAL A 39 -0.09 12.57 45.83
CA VAL A 39 -1.11 12.37 46.88
C VAL A 39 -0.49 11.77 48.14
N LEU A 40 0.35 10.74 47.99
CA LEU A 40 1.03 10.11 49.11
C LEU A 40 2.01 11.07 49.82
N GLN A 41 2.75 11.88 49.06
CA GLN A 41 3.63 12.89 49.63
C GLN A 41 2.86 13.93 50.45
N ILE A 42 1.70 14.41 49.96
CA ILE A 42 0.86 15.37 50.68
C ILE A 42 0.36 14.77 52.00
N ILE A 43 -0.16 13.55 51.97
CA ILE A 43 -0.64 12.87 53.17
C ILE A 43 0.49 12.70 54.19
N LYS A 44 1.64 12.19 53.76
CA LYS A 44 2.83 12.00 54.63
C LYS A 44 3.33 13.32 55.21
N LEU A 45 3.37 14.40 54.41
CA LEU A 45 3.78 15.72 54.88
C LEU A 45 2.84 16.24 55.95
N THR A 46 1.52 16.15 55.73
CA THR A 46 0.51 16.57 56.72
C THR A 46 0.67 15.81 58.03
N ILE A 47 0.87 14.49 57.97
CA ILE A 47 1.12 13.66 59.17
C ILE A 47 2.40 14.10 59.88
N ALA A 48 3.50 14.30 59.15
CA ALA A 48 4.77 14.71 59.72
C ALA A 48 4.69 16.08 60.42
N LEU A 49 3.94 17.03 59.85
CA LEU A 49 3.69 18.35 60.44
C LEU A 49 2.81 18.26 61.70
N ILE A 50 1.78 17.39 61.70
CA ILE A 50 0.94 17.16 62.88
C ILE A 50 1.77 16.58 64.04
N ILE A 51 2.69 15.65 63.75
CA ILE A 51 3.55 14.99 64.74
C ILE A 51 4.79 15.85 65.09
N GLN A 52 4.99 16.99 64.40
CA GLN A 52 6.17 17.88 64.55
C GLN A 52 7.51 17.17 64.28
N ASN A 53 7.51 16.16 63.40
CA ASN A 53 8.72 15.44 63.01
C ASN A 53 9.37 16.10 61.79
N TYR A 54 10.17 17.14 62.03
CA TYR A 54 10.80 17.95 60.98
C TYR A 54 11.87 17.18 60.18
N ASP A 55 12.53 16.20 60.79
CA ASP A 55 13.54 15.35 60.13
C ASP A 55 12.93 14.54 58.97
N VAL A 56 11.64 14.21 59.07
CA VAL A 56 10.88 13.55 58.01
C VAL A 56 10.24 14.56 57.05
N ALA A 57 9.81 15.72 57.57
CA ALA A 57 9.15 16.75 56.78
C ALA A 57 10.07 17.40 55.73
N TYR A 58 11.32 17.71 56.07
CA TYR A 58 12.26 18.35 55.14
C TYR A 58 12.59 17.49 53.90
N PRO A 59 12.89 16.18 54.03
CA PRO A 59 13.06 15.29 52.87
C PRO A 59 11.81 15.21 51.98
N ILE A 60 10.60 15.19 52.56
CA ILE A 60 9.36 15.17 51.77
C ILE A 60 9.19 16.47 50.98
N LEU A 61 9.47 17.63 51.59
CA LEU A 61 9.45 18.92 50.91
C LEU A 61 10.48 18.98 49.77
N GLY A 62 11.69 18.44 49.99
CA GLY A 62 12.70 18.28 48.94
C GLY A 62 12.22 17.40 47.79
N MET A 63 11.58 16.27 48.08
CA MET A 63 10.99 15.40 47.06
C MET A 63 9.84 16.08 46.30
N MET A 64 9.00 16.86 46.98
CA MET A 64 7.96 17.67 46.34
C MET A 64 8.54 18.75 45.44
N GLY A 65 9.64 19.40 45.85
CA GLY A 65 10.39 20.33 45.01
C GLY A 65 10.93 19.64 43.75
N CYS A 66 11.50 18.46 43.88
CA CYS A 66 11.97 17.64 42.76
C CYS A 66 10.83 17.20 41.82
N THR A 67 9.66 16.81 42.36
CA THR A 67 8.50 16.46 41.52
C THR A 67 7.87 17.68 40.86
N ALA A 68 7.88 18.86 41.49
CA ALA A 68 7.48 20.11 40.88
C ALA A 68 8.43 20.50 39.72
N LEU A 69 9.75 20.39 39.96
CA LEU A 69 10.76 20.59 38.92
C LEU A 69 10.60 19.62 37.75
N SER A 70 10.12 18.40 38.03
CA SER A 70 9.87 17.40 36.98
C SER A 70 8.84 17.86 35.94
N LYS A 71 7.95 18.79 36.28
CA LYS A 71 6.95 19.35 35.36
C LYS A 71 7.54 20.26 34.27
N PHE A 72 8.75 20.80 34.49
CA PHE A 72 9.44 21.60 33.48
C PHE A 72 10.11 20.72 32.40
N PHE A 73 10.24 19.41 32.62
CA PHE A 73 10.67 18.50 31.56
C PHE A 73 9.54 18.22 30.59
N ASN A 74 9.86 18.22 29.30
CA ASN A 74 8.87 17.95 28.26
C ASN A 74 8.47 16.47 28.27
N PHE A 75 7.30 16.17 28.87
CA PHE A 75 6.70 14.83 28.92
C PHE A 75 6.40 14.22 27.54
N ASN A 76 6.53 14.96 26.44
CA ASN A 76 6.33 14.41 25.10
C ASN A 76 7.61 13.75 24.54
N LYS A 77 8.79 14.00 25.13
CA LYS A 77 10.04 13.38 24.68
C LYS A 77 10.30 12.05 25.38
N GLU A 78 10.58 11.00 24.61
CA GLU A 78 10.79 9.62 25.10
C GLU A 78 11.87 9.54 26.20
N TYR A 79 13.03 10.16 25.96
CA TYR A 79 14.17 10.11 26.89
C TYR A 79 13.83 10.66 28.28
N HIS A 80 13.05 11.76 28.33
CA HIS A 80 12.64 12.37 29.59
C HIS A 80 11.70 11.47 30.38
N GLN A 81 10.77 10.78 29.71
CA GLN A 81 9.85 9.84 30.37
C GLN A 81 10.63 8.70 31.04
N ARG A 82 11.60 8.12 30.33
CA ARG A 82 12.44 7.02 30.84
C ARG A 82 13.24 7.45 32.06
N ALA A 83 13.95 8.58 31.96
CA ALA A 83 14.75 9.12 33.05
C ALA A 83 13.90 9.43 34.29
N LEU A 84 12.69 10.00 34.10
CA LEU A 84 11.81 10.34 35.20
C LEU A 84 11.30 9.12 35.98
N ILE A 85 10.88 8.04 35.30
CA ILE A 85 10.42 6.81 35.99
C ILE A 85 11.54 6.25 36.86
N ILE A 86 12.76 6.15 36.31
CA ILE A 86 13.94 5.65 37.05
C ILE A 86 14.25 6.57 38.24
N TYR A 87 14.29 7.88 37.99
CA TYR A 87 14.57 8.89 39.01
C TYR A 87 13.61 8.84 40.19
N ILE A 88 12.30 8.79 39.93
CA ILE A 88 11.28 8.72 40.98
C ILE A 88 11.45 7.44 41.80
N ASN A 89 11.70 6.31 41.14
CA ASN A 89 11.86 5.01 41.82
C ASN A 89 13.08 5.00 42.75
N ILE A 90 14.18 5.61 42.32
CA ILE A 90 15.40 5.78 43.14
C ILE A 90 15.14 6.75 44.29
N CYS A 91 14.58 7.93 44.03
CA CYS A 91 14.30 8.93 45.07
C CYS A 91 13.37 8.39 46.15
N PHE A 92 12.31 7.70 45.75
CA PHE A 92 11.40 7.05 46.70
C PHE A 92 12.14 6.00 47.55
N SER A 93 13.03 5.22 46.93
CA SER A 93 13.80 4.22 47.66
C SER A 93 14.82 4.83 48.62
N ILE A 94 15.47 5.94 48.25
CA ILE A 94 16.37 6.69 49.14
C ILE A 94 15.59 7.25 50.33
N TYR A 95 14.44 7.88 50.09
CA TYR A 95 13.58 8.37 51.16
C TYR A 95 13.20 7.25 52.14
N VAL A 96 12.76 6.11 51.59
CA VAL A 96 12.29 5.00 52.42
C VAL A 96 13.42 4.42 53.28
N LEU A 97 14.62 4.29 52.73
CA LEU A 97 15.76 3.69 53.42
C LEU A 97 16.41 4.63 54.44
N PHE A 98 16.58 5.92 54.13
CA PHE A 98 17.45 6.79 54.94
C PHE A 98 16.72 7.83 55.80
N PHE A 99 15.49 8.19 55.47
CA PHE A 99 14.85 9.38 56.06
C PHE A 99 13.53 9.10 56.78
N ASP A 100 12.88 7.97 56.50
CA ASP A 100 11.69 7.59 57.24
C ASP A 100 12.10 6.97 58.59
N PRO A 101 11.40 7.28 59.69
CA PRO A 101 11.87 6.99 61.02
C PRO A 101 11.82 5.48 61.31
N PRO A 102 12.72 4.98 62.19
CA PRO A 102 12.68 3.59 62.63
C PRO A 102 11.36 3.33 63.36
N SER A 103 10.64 2.30 62.92
CA SER A 103 9.40 1.82 63.54
C SER A 103 9.65 0.46 64.21
N ASP A 104 8.62 -0.06 64.85
CA ASP A 104 8.58 -1.46 65.25
C ASP A 104 8.86 -2.39 64.06
N THR A 105 9.53 -3.52 64.35
CA THR A 105 9.97 -4.50 63.36
C THR A 105 8.85 -4.97 62.41
N PRO A 106 7.61 -5.27 62.88
CA PRO A 106 6.50 -5.63 62.00
C PRO A 106 6.15 -4.54 60.98
N THR A 107 6.10 -3.28 61.41
CA THR A 107 5.83 -2.14 60.52
C THR A 107 6.94 -1.95 59.49
N MET A 108 8.21 -2.18 59.86
CA MET A 108 9.33 -2.13 58.90
C MET A 108 9.21 -3.21 57.83
N TYR A 109 8.84 -4.44 58.19
CA TYR A 109 8.60 -5.53 57.22
C TYR A 109 7.44 -5.21 56.28
N PHE A 110 6.30 -4.79 56.83
CA PHE A 110 5.13 -4.44 56.05
C PHE A 110 5.46 -3.34 55.03
N ARG A 111 6.18 -2.31 55.47
CA ARG A 111 6.60 -1.20 54.62
C ARG A 111 7.60 -1.61 53.54
N GLY A 112 8.59 -2.42 53.89
CA GLY A 112 9.56 -2.97 52.93
C GLY A 112 8.89 -3.78 51.82
N ALA A 113 7.87 -4.57 52.15
CA ALA A 113 7.08 -5.31 51.17
C ALA A 113 6.34 -4.38 50.19
N HIS A 114 5.72 -3.30 50.68
CA HIS A 114 5.03 -2.32 49.83
C HIS A 114 6.00 -1.57 48.91
N GLN A 115 7.16 -1.16 49.44
CA GLN A 115 8.21 -0.53 48.63
C GLN A 115 8.70 -1.48 47.53
N MET A 116 8.88 -2.76 47.83
CA MET A 116 9.25 -3.78 46.84
C MET A 116 8.22 -3.89 45.73
N ILE A 117 6.94 -3.95 46.07
CA ILE A 117 5.84 -4.01 45.08
C ILE A 117 5.88 -2.79 44.16
N ILE A 118 6.00 -1.59 44.73
CA ILE A 118 6.10 -0.34 43.96
C ILE A 118 7.31 -0.37 43.03
N ASN A 119 8.47 -0.81 43.52
CA ASN A 119 9.68 -0.92 42.72
C ASN A 119 9.50 -1.90 41.56
N VAL A 120 8.89 -3.07 41.81
CA VAL A 120 8.61 -4.09 40.77
C VAL A 120 7.64 -3.55 39.71
N ILE A 121 6.57 -2.87 40.12
CA ILE A 121 5.61 -2.24 39.19
C ILE A 121 6.34 -1.24 38.27
N ASN A 122 7.23 -0.41 38.81
CA ASN A 122 8.01 0.54 38.02
C ASN A 122 9.02 -0.15 37.10
N ILE A 123 9.69 -1.21 37.56
CA ILE A 123 10.63 -2.01 36.78
C ILE A 123 9.94 -2.69 35.59
N LEU A 124 8.71 -3.18 35.76
CA LEU A 124 7.92 -3.76 34.66
C LEU A 124 7.41 -2.71 33.67
N GLY A 125 7.23 -1.46 34.13
CA GLY A 125 6.81 -0.32 33.31
C GLY A 125 7.92 0.30 32.44
N THR A 126 9.20 -0.06 32.67
CA THR A 126 10.35 0.43 31.89
C THR A 126 10.80 -0.57 30.82
N GLU A 127 11.78 -0.20 29.98
CA GLU A 127 12.38 -1.14 29.02
C GLU A 127 13.44 -2.03 29.69
N PHE A 128 13.69 -3.21 29.13
CA PHE A 128 14.64 -4.19 29.68
C PHE A 128 15.97 -3.61 30.17
N LEU A 129 16.63 -2.74 29.39
CA LEU A 129 17.91 -2.13 29.80
C LEU A 129 17.74 -1.17 30.99
N ASP A 130 16.69 -0.35 30.97
CA ASP A 130 16.35 0.59 32.04
C ASP A 130 15.95 -0.16 33.32
N SER A 131 15.17 -1.22 33.18
CA SER A 131 14.75 -2.14 34.24
C SER A 131 15.97 -2.80 34.88
N THR A 132 16.91 -3.28 34.05
CA THR A 132 18.17 -3.88 34.52
C THR A 132 18.97 -2.88 35.35
N MET A 133 19.19 -1.67 34.82
CA MET A 133 19.90 -0.61 35.53
C MET A 133 19.22 -0.27 36.86
N THR A 134 17.88 -0.16 36.86
CA THR A 134 17.10 0.15 38.05
C THR A 134 17.22 -0.93 39.12
N ILE A 135 17.11 -2.22 38.74
CA ILE A 135 17.30 -3.35 39.66
C ILE A 135 18.70 -3.30 40.29
N THR A 136 19.74 -3.11 39.49
CA THR A 136 21.13 -3.07 39.98
C THR A 136 21.36 -1.90 40.94
N VAL A 137 20.87 -0.70 40.62
CA VAL A 137 21.00 0.49 41.48
C VAL A 137 20.23 0.30 42.79
N LEU A 138 19.00 -0.18 42.74
CA LEU A 138 18.19 -0.40 43.94
C LEU A 138 18.77 -1.47 44.86
N TYR A 139 19.31 -2.56 44.30
CA TYR A 139 20.00 -3.58 45.09
C TYR A 139 21.27 -3.01 45.74
N SER A 140 22.07 -2.26 44.99
CA SER A 140 23.29 -1.62 45.50
C SER A 140 22.99 -0.65 46.65
N LEU A 141 21.93 0.16 46.53
CA LEU A 141 21.48 1.08 47.59
C LEU A 141 21.08 0.33 48.86
N ARG A 142 20.41 -0.82 48.72
CA ARG A 142 19.98 -1.64 49.88
C ARG A 142 21.15 -2.33 50.56
N ILE A 143 22.12 -2.83 49.80
CA ILE A 143 23.36 -3.39 50.36
C ILE A 143 24.14 -2.31 51.08
N PHE A 144 24.28 -1.11 50.49
CA PHE A 144 24.94 0.01 51.14
C PHE A 144 24.23 0.41 52.45
N HIS A 145 22.91 0.47 52.46
CA HIS A 145 22.13 0.73 53.66
C HIS A 145 22.32 -0.36 54.73
N LEU A 146 22.31 -1.63 54.34
CA LEU A 146 22.55 -2.76 55.23
C LEU A 146 23.93 -2.64 55.90
N VAL A 147 24.98 -2.44 55.12
CA VAL A 147 26.37 -2.32 55.61
C VAL A 147 26.54 -1.14 56.56
N LYS A 148 25.87 -0.01 56.28
CA LYS A 148 25.99 1.20 57.11
C LYS A 148 25.29 1.07 58.47
N ASN A 149 24.14 0.39 58.50
CA ASN A 149 23.21 0.45 59.63
C ASN A 149 23.11 -0.86 60.44
N SER A 150 23.69 -1.98 59.99
CA SER A 150 23.65 -3.24 60.72
C SER A 150 24.92 -3.46 61.56
N SER A 151 24.74 -3.93 62.81
CA SER A 151 25.84 -4.29 63.71
C SER A 151 26.54 -5.59 63.31
N SER A 152 25.85 -6.46 62.58
CA SER A 152 26.37 -7.64 61.93
C SER A 152 25.69 -7.83 60.57
N ILE A 153 26.39 -8.45 59.62
CA ILE A 153 25.86 -8.74 58.28
C ILE A 153 25.56 -10.22 58.19
N ASP A 154 24.29 -10.58 58.02
CA ASP A 154 23.91 -11.95 57.65
C ASP A 154 24.15 -12.17 56.16
N ILE A 155 25.22 -12.90 55.85
CA ILE A 155 25.63 -13.23 54.48
C ILE A 155 24.52 -14.02 53.76
N THR A 156 23.75 -14.84 54.49
CA THR A 156 22.65 -15.63 53.93
C THR A 156 21.60 -14.74 53.29
N SER A 157 21.20 -13.68 53.99
CA SER A 157 20.26 -12.66 53.49
C SER A 157 20.79 -11.93 52.26
N VAL A 158 22.10 -11.65 52.20
CA VAL A 158 22.73 -11.01 51.02
C VAL A 158 22.67 -11.93 49.79
N ILE A 159 23.00 -13.22 49.96
CA ILE A 159 22.95 -14.23 48.90
C ILE A 159 21.51 -14.43 48.40
N MET A 160 20.54 -14.53 49.30
CA MET A 160 19.11 -14.62 48.94
C MET A 160 18.61 -13.35 48.23
N GLY A 161 19.10 -12.19 48.64
CA GLY A 161 18.86 -10.92 47.96
C GLY A 161 19.42 -10.91 46.53
N LEU A 162 20.61 -11.44 46.33
CA LEU A 162 21.21 -11.56 45.00
C LEU A 162 20.41 -12.52 44.11
N GLY A 163 20.07 -13.70 44.64
CA GLY A 163 19.27 -14.70 43.92
C GLY A 163 17.89 -14.18 43.51
N SER A 164 17.21 -13.43 44.40
CA SER A 164 15.90 -12.84 44.09
C SER A 164 15.98 -11.74 43.03
N ASN A 165 17.02 -10.89 43.04
CA ASN A 165 17.22 -9.88 41.98
C ASN A 165 17.56 -10.51 40.63
N LEU A 166 18.37 -11.59 40.61
CA LEU A 166 18.63 -12.35 39.39
C LEU A 166 17.35 -13.00 38.84
N SER A 167 16.53 -13.60 39.71
CA SER A 167 15.23 -14.15 39.32
C SER A 167 14.31 -13.07 38.73
N LEU A 168 14.23 -11.90 39.37
CA LEU A 168 13.46 -10.77 38.86
C LEU A 168 13.97 -10.32 37.47
N LEU A 169 15.29 -10.27 37.26
CA LEU A 169 15.88 -9.92 35.96
C LEU A 169 15.50 -10.93 34.87
N VAL A 170 15.49 -12.24 35.19
CA VAL A 170 15.03 -13.29 34.26
C VAL A 170 13.56 -13.12 33.92
N ILE A 171 12.70 -12.83 34.90
CA ILE A 171 11.27 -12.58 34.67
C ILE A 171 11.09 -11.36 33.75
N VAL A 172 11.79 -10.26 34.01
CA VAL A 172 11.74 -9.04 33.21
C VAL A 172 12.23 -9.30 31.78
N TYR A 173 13.28 -10.11 31.60
CA TYR A 173 13.75 -10.54 30.30
C TYR A 173 12.68 -11.30 29.50
N LEU A 174 12.05 -12.31 30.12
CA LEU A 174 11.00 -13.10 29.49
C LEU A 174 9.78 -12.26 29.15
N TYR A 175 9.38 -11.36 30.05
CA TYR A 175 8.27 -10.43 29.86
C TYR A 175 8.48 -9.54 28.63
N HIS A 176 9.64 -8.87 28.52
CA HIS A 176 9.91 -8.00 27.38
C HIS A 176 10.09 -8.77 26.06
N LYS A 177 10.68 -9.97 26.11
CA LYS A 177 10.76 -10.85 24.96
C LYS A 177 9.37 -11.23 24.45
N ALA A 178 8.44 -11.58 25.35
CA ALA A 178 7.07 -11.93 25.00
C ALA A 178 6.31 -10.76 24.37
N ILE A 179 6.37 -9.56 24.97
CA ILE A 179 5.69 -8.36 24.43
C ILE A 179 6.21 -8.01 23.04
N ARG A 180 7.53 -8.05 22.84
CA ARG A 180 8.13 -7.74 21.53
C ARG A 180 7.73 -8.79 20.49
N SER A 181 7.65 -10.07 20.87
CA SER A 181 7.13 -11.12 19.99
C SER A 181 5.66 -10.91 19.64
N GLN A 182 4.83 -10.50 20.62
CA GLN A 182 3.42 -10.21 20.40
C GLN A 182 3.24 -9.06 19.40
N PHE A 183 4.04 -7.99 19.52
CA PHE A 183 4.01 -6.87 18.58
C PHE A 183 4.29 -7.32 17.13
N LEU A 184 5.31 -8.17 16.92
CA LEU A 184 5.60 -8.74 15.60
C LEU A 184 4.43 -9.56 15.06
N LEU A 185 3.78 -10.36 15.91
CA LEU A 185 2.60 -11.12 15.50
C LEU A 185 1.42 -10.21 15.14
N THR A 186 1.21 -9.11 15.87
CA THR A 186 0.17 -8.12 15.54
C THR A 186 0.43 -7.50 14.17
N GLN A 187 1.68 -7.14 13.85
CA GLN A 187 2.04 -6.62 12.52
C GLN A 187 1.78 -7.65 11.41
N ILE A 188 2.13 -8.92 11.64
CA ILE A 188 1.84 -10.01 10.69
C ILE A 188 0.33 -10.16 10.47
N ASN A 189 -0.48 -10.07 11.53
CA ASN A 189 -1.93 -10.17 11.43
C ASN A 189 -2.54 -8.99 10.67
N GLN A 190 -2.13 -7.75 10.97
CA GLN A 190 -2.58 -6.56 10.24
C GLN A 190 -2.24 -6.64 8.75
N ARG A 191 -1.05 -7.14 8.44
CA ARG A 191 -0.62 -7.40 7.07
C ARG A 191 -1.55 -8.39 6.36
N TRP A 192 -1.85 -9.53 6.99
CA TRP A 192 -2.78 -10.50 6.43
C TRP A 192 -4.17 -9.93 6.27
N GLU A 193 -4.64 -9.13 7.23
CA GLU A 193 -5.93 -8.45 7.13
C GLU A 193 -5.97 -7.51 5.93
N ASN A 194 -4.90 -6.76 5.67
CA ASN A 194 -4.80 -5.89 4.50
C ASN A 194 -4.76 -6.67 3.18
N ILE A 195 -4.02 -7.78 3.13
CA ILE A 195 -3.99 -8.70 1.98
C ILE A 195 -5.38 -9.27 1.72
N LEU A 196 -6.06 -9.78 2.76
CA LEU A 196 -7.39 -10.38 2.66
C LEU A 196 -8.44 -9.35 2.21
N LYS A 197 -8.39 -8.11 2.71
CA LYS A 197 -9.23 -7.01 2.24
C LYS A 197 -9.07 -6.76 0.73
N GLN A 198 -7.87 -6.89 0.18
CA GLN A 198 -7.64 -6.75 -1.26
C GLN A 198 -8.13 -7.98 -2.05
N ILE A 199 -8.06 -9.18 -1.48
CA ILE A 199 -8.47 -10.43 -2.15
C ILE A 199 -10.00 -10.62 -2.19
N LEU A 200 -10.75 -10.12 -1.20
CA LEU A 200 -12.19 -10.35 -1.04
C LEU A 200 -13.08 -9.98 -2.26
N HIS A 201 -12.56 -9.25 -3.25
CA HIS A 201 -13.30 -8.79 -4.43
C HIS A 201 -13.29 -9.75 -5.64
N ASN A 202 -13.29 -11.07 -5.46
CA ASN A 202 -13.33 -12.08 -6.54
C ASN A 202 -12.25 -11.89 -7.63
N SER A 203 -11.14 -11.21 -7.29
CA SER A 203 -10.05 -10.94 -8.21
C SER A 203 -9.15 -12.16 -8.29
N LYS A 204 -8.79 -12.58 -9.51
CA LYS A 204 -7.78 -13.63 -9.69
C LYS A 204 -6.42 -13.05 -9.31
N PHE A 205 -5.68 -13.74 -8.45
CA PHE A 205 -4.46 -13.21 -7.84
C PHE A 205 -3.30 -14.21 -7.81
N ILE A 206 -2.08 -13.69 -7.70
CA ILE A 206 -0.87 -14.43 -7.34
C ILE A 206 -0.34 -13.83 -6.05
N LEU A 207 -0.01 -14.68 -5.08
CA LEU A 207 0.63 -14.30 -3.83
C LEU A 207 2.02 -14.92 -3.76
N ILE A 208 3.05 -14.09 -3.63
CA ILE A 208 4.46 -14.50 -3.68
C ILE A 208 5.18 -13.91 -2.47
N ASN A 209 6.08 -14.66 -1.86
CA ASN A 209 7.04 -14.15 -0.87
C ASN A 209 8.41 -13.95 -1.50
N PHE A 210 9.14 -12.94 -1.05
CA PHE A 210 10.55 -12.79 -1.35
C PHE A 210 11.40 -13.22 -0.15
N GLN A 211 12.25 -14.22 -0.33
CA GLN A 211 13.21 -14.66 0.69
C GLN A 211 14.49 -13.84 0.55
N ILE A 212 14.67 -12.85 1.43
CA ILE A 212 15.82 -11.93 1.40
C ILE A 212 17.15 -12.69 1.49
N GLU A 213 17.25 -13.70 2.37
CA GLU A 213 18.49 -14.46 2.60
C GLU A 213 18.96 -15.23 1.36
N LYS A 214 18.03 -15.71 0.53
CA LYS A 214 18.33 -16.49 -0.67
C LYS A 214 18.23 -15.68 -1.96
N LEU A 215 17.75 -14.44 -1.87
CA LEU A 215 17.39 -13.58 -3.00
C LEU A 215 16.44 -14.27 -4.00
N GLN A 216 15.42 -14.97 -3.48
CA GLN A 216 14.53 -15.81 -4.30
C GLN A 216 13.06 -15.53 -4.01
N PHE A 217 12.26 -15.51 -5.07
CA PHE A 217 10.80 -15.51 -4.98
C PHE A 217 10.28 -16.92 -4.70
N GLN A 218 9.26 -17.01 -3.85
CA GLN A 218 8.58 -18.24 -3.48
C GLN A 218 7.07 -18.04 -3.63
N SER A 219 6.45 -18.80 -4.53
CA SER A 219 4.99 -18.79 -4.68
C SER A 219 4.32 -19.37 -3.42
N ILE A 220 3.32 -18.64 -2.91
CA ILE A 220 2.46 -19.09 -1.81
C ILE A 220 1.21 -19.72 -2.38
N THR A 221 0.44 -18.94 -3.15
CA THR A 221 -0.82 -19.36 -3.77
C THR A 221 -1.05 -18.59 -5.07
N SER A 222 -1.73 -19.23 -6.03
CA SER A 222 -2.17 -18.58 -7.26
C SER A 222 -3.56 -19.06 -7.65
N THR A 223 -4.42 -18.11 -7.98
CA THR A 223 -5.72 -18.32 -8.65
C THR A 223 -5.77 -17.57 -9.99
N PHE A 224 -4.61 -17.09 -10.46
CA PHE A 224 -4.46 -16.09 -11.50
C PHE A 224 -5.00 -16.52 -12.87
N SER A 225 -4.71 -17.76 -13.27
CA SER A 225 -5.26 -18.43 -14.44
C SER A 225 -5.26 -19.94 -14.23
N GLN A 226 -5.89 -20.70 -15.12
CA GLN A 226 -5.82 -22.18 -15.10
C GLN A 226 -4.42 -22.71 -15.45
N THR A 227 -3.61 -21.90 -16.15
CA THR A 227 -2.26 -22.24 -16.61
C THR A 227 -1.15 -21.77 -15.67
N ILE A 228 -1.49 -21.00 -14.63
CA ILE A 228 -0.56 -20.41 -13.66
C ILE A 228 -1.08 -20.75 -12.27
N GLN A 229 -0.98 -22.01 -11.88
CA GLN A 229 -1.42 -22.52 -10.57
C GLN A 229 -0.27 -23.13 -9.78
N SER A 230 0.64 -23.85 -10.45
CA SER A 230 1.76 -24.49 -9.78
C SER A 230 2.85 -23.49 -9.39
N LYS A 231 3.70 -23.86 -8.42
CA LYS A 231 4.81 -23.00 -7.97
C LYS A 231 5.79 -22.70 -9.11
N GLU A 232 6.07 -23.69 -9.96
CA GLU A 232 6.97 -23.54 -11.10
C GLU A 232 6.36 -22.65 -12.18
N GLU A 233 5.07 -22.80 -12.49
CA GLU A 233 4.36 -21.92 -13.43
C GLU A 233 4.35 -20.47 -12.97
N VAL A 234 4.14 -20.22 -11.67
CA VAL A 234 4.20 -18.86 -11.12
C VAL A 234 5.61 -18.27 -11.27
N LEU A 235 6.66 -19.04 -11.03
CA LEU A 235 8.03 -18.57 -11.21
C LEU A 235 8.38 -18.34 -12.68
N ASN A 236 7.94 -19.21 -13.58
CA ASN A 236 8.09 -19.03 -15.02
C ASN A 236 7.33 -17.79 -15.49
N PHE A 237 6.12 -17.58 -14.98
CA PHE A 237 5.37 -16.35 -15.22
C PHE A 237 6.16 -15.11 -14.79
N LEU A 238 6.77 -15.09 -13.60
CA LEU A 238 7.59 -13.94 -13.16
C LEU A 238 8.83 -13.70 -14.06
N ARG A 239 9.45 -14.77 -14.54
CA ARG A 239 10.67 -14.71 -15.38
C ARG A 239 10.41 -14.29 -16.81
N GLU A 240 9.35 -14.83 -17.41
CA GLU A 240 9.04 -14.63 -18.83
C GLU A 240 8.14 -13.41 -19.06
N SER A 241 7.37 -13.00 -18.06
CA SER A 241 6.58 -11.78 -18.12
C SER A 241 7.49 -10.57 -18.22
N LYS A 242 7.20 -9.66 -19.15
CA LYS A 242 7.96 -8.42 -19.34
C LYS A 242 7.13 -7.19 -18.98
N VAL A 243 7.74 -6.30 -18.21
CA VAL A 243 7.27 -4.93 -17.97
C VAL A 243 8.21 -4.02 -18.74
N GLU A 244 7.68 -3.37 -19.78
CA GLU A 244 8.50 -2.64 -20.75
C GLU A 244 9.54 -3.56 -21.41
N ASN A 245 10.80 -3.53 -20.95
CA ASN A 245 11.91 -4.35 -21.43
C ASN A 245 12.45 -5.34 -20.39
N ASP A 246 12.16 -5.13 -19.10
CA ASP A 246 12.68 -5.93 -18.00
C ASP A 246 11.73 -7.07 -17.64
N SER A 247 12.25 -8.15 -17.04
CA SER A 247 11.37 -9.20 -16.52
C SER A 247 10.57 -8.69 -15.31
N LEU A 248 9.37 -9.23 -15.11
CA LEU A 248 8.54 -8.89 -13.95
C LEU A 248 9.26 -9.21 -12.64
N GLU A 249 10.04 -10.29 -12.61
CA GLU A 249 10.92 -10.64 -11.49
C GLU A 249 11.92 -9.51 -11.17
N GLN A 250 12.64 -9.01 -12.19
CA GLN A 250 13.61 -7.91 -12.02
C GLN A 250 12.93 -6.61 -11.61
N TYR A 251 11.80 -6.29 -12.24
CA TYR A 251 11.01 -5.10 -11.93
C TYR A 251 10.52 -5.10 -10.48
N LEU A 252 9.97 -6.23 -10.01
CA LEU A 252 9.53 -6.37 -8.61
C LEU A 252 10.70 -6.32 -7.64
N PHE A 253 11.86 -6.88 -8.01
CA PHE A 253 13.07 -6.80 -7.19
C PHE A 253 13.59 -5.37 -7.06
N GLN A 254 13.62 -4.58 -8.14
CA GLN A 254 13.95 -3.15 -8.08
C GLN A 254 12.98 -2.39 -7.17
N LYS A 255 11.68 -2.68 -7.25
CA LYS A 255 10.68 -2.05 -6.36
C LYS A 255 10.86 -2.42 -4.88
N LEU A 256 11.32 -3.64 -4.59
CA LEU A 256 11.70 -4.04 -3.24
C LEU A 256 12.93 -3.25 -2.74
N GLN A 257 13.91 -2.99 -3.60
CA GLN A 257 15.08 -2.17 -3.28
C GLN A 257 14.70 -0.70 -3.04
N ASP A 258 13.88 -0.12 -3.92
CA ASP A 258 13.34 1.24 -3.75
C ASP A 258 12.64 1.41 -2.40
N TYR A 259 11.87 0.40 -1.97
CA TYR A 259 11.24 0.40 -0.66
C TYR A 259 12.25 0.36 0.48
N SER A 260 13.29 -0.47 0.38
CA SER A 260 14.31 -0.57 1.44
C SER A 260 14.98 0.78 1.74
N GLN A 261 14.97 1.70 0.76
CA GLN A 261 15.50 3.04 0.89
C GLN A 261 14.45 4.07 1.37
N ASN A 262 13.21 3.98 0.89
CA ASN A 262 12.19 5.02 1.08
C ASN A 262 11.04 4.65 2.06
N TYR A 263 10.93 3.39 2.47
CA TYR A 263 9.93 2.85 3.42
C TYR A 263 8.45 3.18 3.09
N GLN A 264 8.11 3.45 1.83
CA GLN A 264 6.74 3.77 1.41
C GLN A 264 5.99 2.54 0.90
N GLU A 265 4.88 2.19 1.55
CA GLU A 265 4.07 1.04 1.11
C GLU A 265 3.57 1.22 -0.33
N ILE A 266 3.83 0.22 -1.17
CA ILE A 266 3.42 0.20 -2.58
C ILE A 266 2.08 -0.54 -2.62
N ILE A 267 0.98 0.18 -2.82
CA ILE A 267 -0.38 -0.36 -2.82
C ILE A 267 -1.04 -0.09 -4.17
N ASN A 268 -1.60 -1.12 -4.79
CA ASN A 268 -2.39 -1.05 -6.03
C ASN A 268 -1.68 -0.31 -7.18
N HIS A 269 -0.38 -0.55 -7.36
CA HIS A 269 0.34 0.00 -8.51
C HIS A 269 -0.03 -0.76 -9.78
N ALA A 270 -0.63 -0.04 -10.73
CA ALA A 270 -1.05 -0.60 -12.00
C ALA A 270 0.11 -0.69 -13.00
N VAL A 271 0.32 -1.87 -13.57
CA VAL A 271 1.38 -2.14 -14.56
C VAL A 271 0.86 -3.00 -15.69
N ASN A 272 1.35 -2.74 -16.91
CA ASN A 272 1.06 -3.58 -18.07
C ASN A 272 2.16 -4.64 -18.24
N ILE A 273 1.77 -5.91 -18.24
CA ILE A 273 2.66 -7.05 -18.42
C ILE A 273 2.42 -7.68 -19.79
N LYS A 274 3.52 -8.01 -20.48
CA LYS A 274 3.55 -8.83 -21.70
C LYS A 274 3.95 -10.27 -21.34
N PHE A 275 3.11 -11.24 -21.63
CA PHE A 275 3.38 -12.67 -21.37
C PHE A 275 2.72 -13.52 -22.46
N ASN A 276 3.44 -14.47 -23.07
CA ASN A 276 2.92 -15.36 -24.12
C ASN A 276 2.08 -14.68 -25.22
N LYS A 277 2.62 -13.60 -25.81
CA LYS A 277 1.94 -12.78 -26.84
C LYS A 277 0.61 -12.15 -26.37
N GLN A 278 0.41 -12.07 -25.06
CA GLN A 278 -0.73 -11.42 -24.43
C GLN A 278 -0.29 -10.20 -23.62
N ILE A 279 -1.12 -9.16 -23.62
CA ILE A 279 -0.95 -8.00 -22.73
C ILE A 279 -2.05 -8.03 -21.67
N MET A 280 -1.65 -7.87 -20.41
CA MET A 280 -2.53 -7.77 -19.25
C MET A 280 -2.19 -6.54 -18.41
N GLN A 281 -3.22 -5.89 -17.86
CA GLN A 281 -3.03 -4.90 -16.82
C GLN A 281 -3.21 -5.58 -15.46
N VAL A 282 -2.18 -5.51 -14.63
CA VAL A 282 -2.22 -6.02 -13.26
C VAL A 282 -2.03 -4.88 -12.28
N ASP A 283 -2.65 -5.02 -11.12
CA ASP A 283 -2.37 -4.19 -9.97
C ASP A 283 -1.50 -5.01 -9.03
N PHE A 284 -0.38 -4.46 -8.56
CA PHE A 284 0.46 -5.13 -7.56
C PHE A 284 0.59 -4.30 -6.28
N SER A 285 0.65 -5.02 -5.15
CA SER A 285 0.85 -4.46 -3.82
C SER A 285 2.00 -5.21 -3.15
N ILE A 286 2.92 -4.47 -2.52
CA ILE A 286 4.02 -5.03 -1.75
C ILE A 286 3.80 -4.73 -0.28
N PHE A 287 3.61 -5.80 0.49
CA PHE A 287 3.47 -5.72 1.93
C PHE A 287 4.78 -6.13 2.57
N PHE A 288 5.25 -5.37 3.55
CA PHE A 288 6.50 -5.68 4.27
C PHE A 288 6.21 -6.35 5.61
N GLY A 289 7.14 -7.21 6.01
CA GLY A 289 7.12 -8.01 7.23
C GLY A 289 8.46 -8.74 7.34
N ASN A 290 8.52 -9.88 8.02
CA ASN A 290 9.76 -10.68 8.09
C ASN A 290 10.29 -11.09 6.69
N GLN A 291 9.37 -11.34 5.76
CA GLN A 291 9.64 -11.57 4.34
C GLN A 291 8.64 -10.73 3.55
N PRO A 292 9.05 -9.92 2.56
CA PRO A 292 8.14 -9.19 1.69
C PRO A 292 7.17 -10.14 0.98
N THR A 293 5.91 -9.73 0.88
CA THR A 293 4.83 -10.51 0.28
C THR A 293 4.22 -9.60 -0.77
N ILE A 294 4.21 -10.09 -1.99
CA ILE A 294 3.73 -9.39 -3.16
C ILE A 294 2.41 -10.03 -3.54
N LEU A 295 1.39 -9.20 -3.65
CA LEU A 295 0.09 -9.56 -4.21
C LEU A 295 0.01 -8.98 -5.61
N ILE A 296 -0.21 -9.83 -6.62
CA ILE A 296 -0.46 -9.43 -8.00
C ILE A 296 -1.91 -9.78 -8.31
N GLN A 297 -2.71 -8.81 -8.72
CA GLN A 297 -4.12 -8.98 -9.03
C GLN A 297 -4.39 -8.62 -10.49
N THR A 298 -5.17 -9.46 -11.17
CA THR A 298 -5.73 -9.03 -12.45
C THR A 298 -6.80 -7.99 -12.21
N ARG A 299 -6.73 -6.89 -12.96
CA ARG A 299 -7.80 -5.90 -12.98
C ARG A 299 -8.95 -6.49 -13.79
N GLN A 300 -9.85 -7.22 -13.12
CA GLN A 300 -11.11 -7.62 -13.75
C GLN A 300 -11.86 -6.34 -14.11
N SER A 301 -12.20 -6.17 -15.40
CA SER A 301 -13.11 -5.11 -15.82
C SER A 301 -14.40 -5.29 -15.03
N LYS A 302 -14.68 -4.39 -14.09
CA LYS A 302 -15.89 -4.46 -13.28
C LYS A 302 -17.08 -4.52 -14.26
N LEU A 303 -17.82 -5.62 -14.27
CA LEU A 303 -19.07 -5.76 -15.02
C LEU A 303 -20.02 -4.56 -14.79
N HIS A 304 -19.89 -3.91 -13.63
CA HIS A 304 -20.65 -2.70 -13.29
C HIS A 304 -20.27 -1.45 -14.12
N SER A 305 -19.01 -1.29 -14.55
CA SER A 305 -18.63 -0.17 -15.43
C SER A 305 -19.18 -0.34 -16.83
N GLN A 306 -19.22 -1.57 -17.34
CA GLN A 306 -19.80 -1.88 -18.66
C GLN A 306 -21.27 -1.50 -18.73
N ASN A 307 -22.06 -1.79 -17.68
CA ASN A 307 -23.47 -1.39 -17.61
C ASN A 307 -23.66 0.14 -17.58
N GLN A 308 -22.81 0.87 -16.87
CA GLN A 308 -22.87 2.34 -16.85
C GLN A 308 -22.52 2.96 -18.21
N GLU A 309 -21.53 2.41 -18.90
CA GLU A 309 -21.12 2.90 -20.22
C GLU A 309 -22.19 2.61 -21.28
N ILE A 310 -22.80 1.41 -21.27
CA ILE A 310 -23.94 1.09 -22.13
C ILE A 310 -25.12 2.06 -21.87
N GLN A 311 -25.42 2.37 -20.62
CA GLN A 311 -26.46 3.36 -20.28
C GLN A 311 -26.14 4.76 -20.82
N GLN A 312 -24.88 5.20 -20.76
CA GLN A 312 -24.47 6.49 -21.33
C GLN A 312 -24.66 6.52 -22.86
N VAL A 313 -24.35 5.43 -23.56
CA VAL A 313 -24.57 5.32 -25.01
C VAL A 313 -26.06 5.42 -25.34
N CYS A 314 -26.92 4.68 -24.62
CA CYS A 314 -28.37 4.76 -24.78
C CYS A 314 -28.89 6.19 -24.56
N GLN A 315 -28.38 6.90 -23.55
CA GLN A 315 -28.73 8.30 -23.30
C GLN A 315 -28.31 9.24 -24.45
N GLN A 316 -27.16 8.99 -25.09
CA GLN A 316 -26.72 9.77 -26.24
C GLN A 316 -27.57 9.49 -27.49
N TYR A 317 -27.94 8.25 -27.75
CA TYR A 317 -28.88 7.89 -28.81
C TYR A 317 -30.23 8.59 -28.62
N LEU A 318 -30.76 8.59 -27.39
CA LEU A 318 -31.98 9.30 -27.04
C LEU A 318 -31.86 10.81 -27.31
N LYS A 319 -30.74 11.44 -26.93
CA LYS A 319 -30.49 12.86 -27.24
C LYS A 319 -30.48 13.14 -28.73
N LEU A 320 -29.85 12.28 -29.52
CA LEU A 320 -29.79 12.43 -30.98
C LEU A 320 -31.18 12.27 -31.62
N LEU A 321 -31.98 11.30 -31.15
CA LEU A 321 -33.38 11.15 -31.53
C LEU A 321 -34.23 12.38 -31.16
N ILE A 322 -34.06 12.94 -29.96
CA ILE A 322 -34.75 14.17 -29.53
C ILE A 322 -34.40 15.35 -30.45
N ILE A 323 -33.12 15.51 -30.79
CA ILE A 323 -32.66 16.55 -31.71
C ILE A 323 -33.31 16.36 -33.09
N PHE A 324 -33.34 15.13 -33.61
CA PHE A 324 -34.02 14.83 -34.87
C PHE A 324 -35.51 15.15 -34.84
N ILE A 325 -36.21 14.72 -33.79
CA ILE A 325 -37.64 15.00 -33.61
C ILE A 325 -37.88 16.50 -33.55
N ARG A 326 -37.00 17.25 -32.87
CA ARG A 326 -37.09 18.71 -32.77
C ARG A 326 -36.88 19.40 -34.11
N ILE A 327 -35.87 19.00 -34.88
CA ILE A 327 -35.61 19.53 -36.22
C ILE A 327 -36.81 19.31 -37.14
N ILE A 328 -37.41 18.11 -37.09
CA ILE A 328 -38.58 17.76 -37.91
C ILE A 328 -39.84 18.53 -37.45
N LYS A 329 -40.07 18.65 -36.13
CA LYS A 329 -41.26 19.32 -35.59
C LYS A 329 -41.22 20.84 -35.68
N GLU A 330 -40.04 21.43 -35.50
CA GLU A 330 -39.87 22.89 -35.39
C GLU A 330 -39.33 23.54 -36.68
N ASN A 331 -39.13 22.78 -37.77
CA ASN A 331 -38.55 23.25 -39.04
C ASN A 331 -37.24 24.05 -38.86
N ILE A 332 -36.43 23.69 -37.86
CA ILE A 332 -35.15 24.36 -37.59
C ILE A 332 -34.16 24.04 -38.73
N PRO A 333 -33.38 25.02 -39.23
CA PRO A 333 -32.35 24.76 -40.22
C PRO A 333 -31.31 23.76 -39.68
N PHE A 334 -31.05 22.70 -40.46
CA PHE A 334 -30.17 21.60 -40.09
C PHE A 334 -28.69 22.01 -40.11
N ASP A 335 -28.06 22.11 -38.94
CA ASP A 335 -26.61 22.25 -38.82
C ASP A 335 -25.93 20.88 -39.02
N LYS A 336 -25.51 20.64 -40.26
CA LYS A 336 -24.83 19.41 -40.68
C LYS A 336 -23.55 19.13 -39.87
N ILE A 337 -22.84 20.17 -39.41
CA ILE A 337 -21.56 20.02 -38.69
C ILE A 337 -21.81 19.57 -37.26
N GLN A 338 -22.74 20.22 -36.55
CA GLN A 338 -23.11 19.82 -35.19
C GLN A 338 -23.67 18.40 -35.17
N PHE A 339 -24.52 18.06 -36.13
CA PHE A 339 -25.05 16.71 -36.27
C PHE A 339 -23.94 15.67 -36.47
N HIS A 340 -23.01 15.93 -37.40
CA HIS A 340 -21.87 15.05 -37.68
C HIS A 340 -21.01 14.82 -36.43
N ASN A 341 -20.76 15.88 -35.65
CA ASN A 341 -19.99 15.79 -34.40
C ASN A 341 -20.66 14.90 -33.34
N ILE A 342 -21.99 14.97 -33.20
CA ILE A 342 -22.73 14.11 -32.26
C ILE A 342 -22.76 12.67 -32.78
N ALA A 343 -23.00 12.47 -34.08
CA ALA A 343 -22.99 11.14 -34.70
C ALA A 343 -21.63 10.44 -34.53
N ASN A 344 -20.52 11.14 -34.77
CA ASN A 344 -19.17 10.62 -34.56
C ASN A 344 -18.94 10.20 -33.11
N LYS A 345 -19.37 11.01 -32.13
CA LYS A 345 -19.25 10.66 -30.70
C LYS A 345 -19.97 9.36 -30.36
N ILE A 346 -21.20 9.18 -30.85
CA ILE A 346 -21.97 7.96 -30.62
C ILE A 346 -21.30 6.76 -31.28
N GLN A 347 -20.84 6.90 -32.52
CA GLN A 347 -20.17 5.82 -33.23
C GLN A 347 -18.83 5.42 -32.57
N PHE A 348 -18.08 6.36 -32.00
CA PHE A 348 -16.88 6.04 -31.24
C PHE A 348 -17.22 5.25 -29.98
N GLN A 349 -18.29 5.60 -29.29
CA GLN A 349 -18.76 4.83 -28.13
C GLN A 349 -19.23 3.43 -28.52
N ASP A 350 -19.93 3.29 -29.65
CA ASP A 350 -20.33 1.98 -30.17
C ASP A 350 -19.12 1.11 -30.52
N LEU A 351 -18.13 1.67 -31.23
CA LEU A 351 -16.86 0.96 -31.53
C LEU A 351 -16.14 0.53 -30.26
N MET A 352 -16.15 1.36 -29.21
CA MET A 352 -15.58 1.01 -27.91
C MET A 352 -16.31 -0.16 -27.25
N ILE A 353 -17.65 -0.14 -27.22
CA ILE A 353 -18.46 -1.25 -26.71
C ILE A 353 -18.18 -2.53 -27.51
N GLN A 354 -18.08 -2.44 -28.83
CA GLN A 354 -17.75 -3.59 -29.67
C GLN A 354 -16.36 -4.14 -29.38
N ILE A 355 -15.37 -3.29 -29.07
CA ILE A 355 -14.03 -3.74 -28.67
C ILE A 355 -14.09 -4.45 -27.31
N TRP A 356 -14.92 -4.00 -26.38
CA TRP A 356 -15.09 -4.64 -25.07
C TRP A 356 -15.81 -5.99 -25.13
N ASN A 357 -16.82 -6.10 -25.98
CA ASN A 357 -17.71 -7.26 -25.99
C ASN A 357 -17.30 -8.35 -26.99
N SER A 358 -16.35 -8.09 -27.89
CA SER A 358 -15.98 -9.04 -28.94
C SER A 358 -14.61 -9.67 -28.73
N GLN A 359 -14.48 -10.92 -29.18
CA GLN A 359 -13.18 -11.57 -29.33
C GLN A 359 -12.34 -10.78 -30.34
N LEU A 360 -11.18 -10.29 -29.87
CA LEU A 360 -10.26 -9.51 -30.68
C LEU A 360 -9.45 -10.45 -31.57
N LEU A 361 -9.93 -10.65 -32.81
CA LEU A 361 -9.28 -11.50 -33.80
C LEU A 361 -8.32 -10.70 -34.69
N CYS A 362 -7.12 -11.25 -34.87
CA CYS A 362 -6.10 -10.78 -35.79
C CYS A 362 -6.52 -11.05 -37.25
N LYS A 363 -6.48 -10.04 -38.11
CA LYS A 363 -6.76 -10.17 -39.55
C LYS A 363 -5.87 -9.24 -40.37
N THR A 364 -5.42 -9.72 -41.51
CA THR A 364 -4.80 -8.87 -42.54
C THR A 364 -5.87 -8.01 -43.21
N ILE A 365 -5.73 -6.69 -43.12
CA ILE A 365 -6.66 -5.72 -43.71
C ILE A 365 -5.95 -4.88 -44.78
N SER A 366 -6.71 -4.50 -45.80
CA SER A 366 -6.26 -3.53 -46.81
C SER A 366 -6.49 -2.11 -46.28
N LEU A 367 -5.42 -1.31 -46.23
CA LEU A 367 -5.47 0.10 -45.82
C LEU A 367 -6.47 0.87 -46.68
N LYS A 368 -6.50 0.65 -48.00
CA LYS A 368 -7.46 1.29 -48.90
C LYS A 368 -8.92 1.03 -48.49
N LYS A 369 -9.29 -0.22 -48.22
CA LYS A 369 -10.64 -0.58 -47.76
C LYS A 369 -10.94 0.05 -46.39
N SER A 370 -9.95 0.14 -45.51
CA SER A 370 -10.13 0.75 -44.20
C SER A 370 -10.35 2.25 -44.28
N LEU A 371 -9.59 2.95 -45.12
CA LEU A 371 -9.77 4.38 -45.34
C LEU A 371 -11.12 4.71 -45.97
N GLN A 372 -11.61 3.90 -46.91
CA GLN A 372 -12.96 4.07 -47.48
C GLN A 372 -14.07 3.98 -46.42
N LYS A 373 -13.92 3.08 -45.43
CA LYS A 373 -14.87 3.01 -44.31
C LYS A 373 -14.78 4.25 -43.43
N ILE A 374 -13.58 4.75 -43.20
CA ILE A 374 -13.32 5.86 -42.28
C ILE A 374 -13.66 7.22 -42.90
N GLN A 375 -13.68 7.33 -44.22
CA GLN A 375 -14.12 8.53 -44.92
C GLN A 375 -15.57 8.92 -44.57
N LYS A 376 -16.39 7.99 -44.06
CA LYS A 376 -17.73 8.30 -43.53
C LYS A 376 -17.68 9.11 -42.22
N TYR A 377 -16.56 9.06 -41.50
CA TYR A 377 -16.36 9.69 -40.19
C TYR A 377 -15.66 11.04 -40.33
N SER A 378 -14.95 11.29 -41.45
CA SER A 378 -14.34 12.59 -41.72
C SER A 378 -15.40 13.67 -41.92
N ASN A 379 -15.05 14.90 -41.55
CA ASN A 379 -15.85 16.07 -41.89
C ASN A 379 -16.07 16.09 -43.42
N PRO A 380 -17.29 16.36 -43.94
CA PRO A 380 -17.59 16.34 -45.38
C PRO A 380 -16.63 17.15 -46.26
N ASN A 381 -15.95 18.16 -45.70
CA ASN A 381 -14.98 18.97 -46.43
C ASN A 381 -13.57 18.36 -46.47
N THR A 382 -13.38 17.18 -45.88
CA THR A 382 -12.07 16.53 -45.77
C THR A 382 -11.93 15.44 -46.82
N THR A 383 -10.82 15.46 -47.53
CA THR A 383 -10.42 14.42 -48.47
C THR A 383 -9.27 13.60 -47.89
N ILE A 384 -9.36 12.28 -47.98
CA ILE A 384 -8.31 11.36 -47.53
C ILE A 384 -7.70 10.75 -48.79
N GLN A 385 -6.41 11.01 -49.02
CA GLN A 385 -5.68 10.49 -50.17
C GLN A 385 -4.62 9.48 -49.73
N LEU A 386 -4.63 8.30 -50.35
CA LEU A 386 -3.61 7.28 -50.17
C LEU A 386 -2.57 7.42 -51.30
N VAL A 387 -1.33 7.76 -50.95
CA VAL A 387 -0.24 8.05 -51.92
C VAL A 387 0.58 6.80 -52.27
N SER A 388 0.26 5.64 -51.67
CA SER A 388 0.96 4.36 -51.90
C SER A 388 0.04 3.30 -52.54
N PRO A 389 0.60 2.26 -53.20
CA PRO A 389 -0.16 1.07 -53.58
C PRO A 389 -0.87 0.47 -52.36
N ASN A 390 -1.90 -0.33 -52.60
CA ASN A 390 -2.76 -0.87 -51.54
C ASN A 390 -1.93 -1.63 -50.50
N TYR A 391 -1.77 -1.02 -49.33
CA TYR A 391 -0.94 -1.51 -48.25
C TYR A 391 -1.73 -2.48 -47.37
N PHE A 392 -1.15 -3.65 -47.06
CA PHE A 392 -1.80 -4.66 -46.22
C PHE A 392 -1.14 -4.68 -44.85
N ILE A 393 -1.96 -4.61 -43.80
CA ILE A 393 -1.51 -4.55 -42.42
C ILE A 393 -2.15 -5.72 -41.68
N ASN A 394 -1.35 -6.51 -40.99
CA ASN A 394 -1.87 -7.44 -40.02
C ASN A 394 -2.21 -6.64 -38.74
N THR A 395 -3.46 -6.66 -38.28
CA THR A 395 -3.87 -5.93 -37.08
C THR A 395 -5.17 -6.48 -36.49
N ILE A 396 -5.66 -5.89 -35.40
CA ILE A 396 -7.01 -6.12 -34.88
C ILE A 396 -7.93 -5.06 -35.52
N PRO A 397 -8.81 -5.43 -36.47
CA PRO A 397 -9.50 -4.45 -37.32
C PRO A 397 -10.28 -3.40 -36.53
N LYS A 398 -10.99 -3.80 -35.47
CA LYS A 398 -11.82 -2.88 -34.66
C LYS A 398 -10.99 -1.81 -33.96
N ILE A 399 -9.86 -2.19 -33.36
CA ILE A 399 -8.95 -1.25 -32.69
C ILE A 399 -8.32 -0.32 -33.73
N PHE A 400 -7.90 -0.88 -34.87
CA PHE A 400 -7.32 -0.09 -35.94
C PHE A 400 -8.31 0.93 -36.54
N TYR A 401 -9.58 0.53 -36.73
CA TYR A 401 -10.64 1.45 -37.17
C TYR A 401 -10.86 2.57 -36.16
N LEU A 402 -10.89 2.25 -34.86
CA LEU A 402 -11.04 3.25 -33.81
C LEU A 402 -9.86 4.25 -33.80
N LEU A 403 -8.63 3.74 -33.91
CA LEU A 403 -7.43 4.58 -33.95
C LEU A 403 -7.48 5.57 -35.11
N LEU A 404 -7.73 5.07 -36.32
CA LEU A 404 -7.84 5.91 -37.51
C LEU A 404 -9.03 6.88 -37.43
N ALA A 405 -10.15 6.47 -36.85
CA ALA A 405 -11.31 7.34 -36.67
C ALA A 405 -11.01 8.50 -35.70
N PHE A 406 -10.27 8.27 -34.62
CA PHE A 406 -9.80 9.35 -33.74
C PHE A 406 -8.81 10.28 -34.44
N ILE A 407 -7.89 9.75 -35.25
CA ILE A 407 -6.96 10.60 -36.00
C ILE A 407 -7.73 11.51 -36.96
N VAL A 408 -8.71 10.96 -37.67
CA VAL A 408 -9.56 11.71 -38.60
C VAL A 408 -10.47 12.72 -37.87
N ASP A 409 -10.97 12.43 -36.68
CA ASP A 409 -11.77 13.37 -35.87
C ASP A 409 -10.94 14.49 -35.23
N CYS A 410 -9.62 14.30 -35.11
CA CYS A 410 -8.69 15.31 -34.62
C CYS A 410 -8.12 16.20 -35.75
N GLN A 411 -8.53 15.95 -36.98
CA GLN A 411 -7.99 16.62 -38.15
C GLN A 411 -8.62 18.02 -38.33
N THR A 412 -7.84 18.98 -38.81
CA THR A 412 -8.26 20.38 -39.04
C THR A 412 -7.99 20.86 -40.47
N SER A 413 -7.31 20.05 -41.28
CA SER A 413 -7.00 20.32 -42.68
C SER A 413 -8.14 19.88 -43.62
N GLU A 414 -8.13 20.31 -44.87
CA GLU A 414 -9.08 19.77 -45.87
C GLU A 414 -8.56 18.50 -46.55
N LEU A 415 -7.27 18.19 -46.39
CA LEU A 415 -6.60 17.05 -46.99
C LEU A 415 -5.76 16.31 -45.96
N ILE A 416 -5.93 14.99 -45.88
CA ILE A 416 -5.03 14.08 -45.17
C ILE A 416 -4.36 13.17 -46.19
N ILE A 417 -3.04 13.20 -46.23
CA ILE A 417 -2.22 12.32 -47.06
C ILE A 417 -1.74 11.16 -46.21
N ILE A 418 -2.01 9.93 -46.65
CA ILE A 418 -1.59 8.73 -45.96
C ILE A 418 -0.62 7.96 -46.84
N LYS A 419 0.54 7.63 -46.28
CA LYS A 419 1.60 6.88 -46.95
C LYS A 419 1.97 5.66 -46.10
N GLY A 420 1.92 4.48 -46.70
CA GLY A 420 2.58 3.30 -46.15
C GLY A 420 4.08 3.39 -46.43
N GLU A 421 4.91 3.24 -45.40
CA GLU A 421 6.36 3.15 -45.53
C GLU A 421 6.78 1.71 -45.25
N THR A 422 7.19 1.00 -46.29
CA THR A 422 7.90 -0.28 -46.18
C THR A 422 9.40 0.01 -46.25
N LEU A 423 10.10 -0.08 -45.13
CA LEU A 423 11.55 -0.19 -45.16
C LEU A 423 11.93 -1.65 -45.46
N ASP A 424 13.06 -1.86 -46.15
CA ASP A 424 13.58 -3.17 -46.61
C ASP A 424 13.78 -4.22 -45.48
N THR A 425 13.47 -3.87 -44.24
CA THR A 425 13.45 -4.74 -43.07
C THR A 425 12.12 -4.60 -42.32
N ASN A 426 11.04 -5.24 -42.80
CA ASN A 426 9.81 -5.63 -42.09
C ASN A 426 9.05 -4.60 -41.21
N LEU A 427 9.45 -3.33 -41.15
CA LEU A 427 8.77 -2.34 -40.31
C LEU A 427 7.53 -1.84 -41.03
N ASN A 428 6.37 -2.23 -40.50
CA ASN A 428 5.09 -1.71 -40.93
C ASN A 428 4.89 -0.32 -40.34
N LYS A 429 5.14 0.74 -41.13
CA LYS A 429 4.92 2.12 -40.71
C LYS A 429 3.86 2.80 -41.57
N ILE A 430 3.00 3.57 -40.93
CA ILE A 430 2.04 4.44 -41.61
C ILE A 430 2.32 5.88 -41.19
N LYS A 431 2.50 6.73 -42.20
CA LYS A 431 2.66 8.17 -42.02
C LYS A 431 1.40 8.88 -42.50
N LEU A 432 0.81 9.68 -41.61
CA LEU A 432 -0.33 10.54 -41.92
C LEU A 432 0.10 12.00 -41.87
N GLN A 433 0.01 12.69 -43.00
CA GLN A 433 0.33 14.11 -43.13
C GLN A 433 -0.95 14.93 -43.24
N GLY A 434 -1.05 16.00 -42.47
CA GLY A 434 -2.23 16.86 -42.34
C GLY A 434 -2.10 17.75 -41.11
N LYS A 435 -3.03 18.66 -40.86
CA LYS A 435 -3.00 19.53 -39.66
C LYS A 435 -3.87 18.92 -38.57
N PHE A 436 -3.29 18.55 -37.43
CA PHE A 436 -4.00 17.84 -36.36
C PHE A 436 -4.09 18.63 -35.05
N ASN A 437 -5.20 18.47 -34.33
CA ASN A 437 -5.35 18.89 -32.94
C ASN A 437 -4.72 17.84 -32.01
N ILE A 438 -3.43 18.00 -31.73
CA ILE A 438 -2.63 17.05 -30.95
C ILE A 438 -3.11 16.92 -29.51
N ARG A 439 -3.63 18.01 -28.91
CA ARG A 439 -4.18 17.95 -27.55
C ARG A 439 -5.37 16.99 -27.48
N LYS A 440 -6.28 17.06 -28.46
CA LYS A 440 -7.44 16.18 -28.56
C LYS A 440 -7.03 14.74 -28.85
N LEU A 441 -6.06 14.53 -29.74
CA LEU A 441 -5.56 13.20 -30.08
C LEU A 441 -4.86 12.52 -28.88
N ASN A 442 -3.99 13.24 -28.19
CA ASN A 442 -3.29 12.72 -27.01
C ASN A 442 -4.27 12.35 -25.89
N TYR A 443 -5.36 13.10 -25.72
CA TYR A 443 -6.43 12.76 -24.79
C TYR A 443 -7.10 11.41 -25.14
N TYR A 444 -7.38 11.15 -26.43
CA TYR A 444 -7.92 9.84 -26.85
C TYR A 444 -6.91 8.71 -26.67
N ILE A 445 -5.64 8.94 -27.06
CA ILE A 445 -4.56 7.95 -26.92
C ILE A 445 -4.36 7.59 -25.45
N SER A 446 -4.35 8.56 -24.53
CA SER A 446 -4.16 8.29 -23.10
C SER A 446 -5.32 7.48 -22.52
N LYS A 447 -6.56 7.73 -22.95
CA LYS A 447 -7.75 7.06 -22.43
C LYS A 447 -7.82 5.58 -22.83
N ILE A 448 -7.32 5.24 -24.02
CA ILE A 448 -7.49 3.92 -24.66
C ILE A 448 -6.12 3.26 -24.93
N LYS A 449 -5.06 3.74 -24.26
CA LYS A 449 -3.66 3.35 -24.46
C LYS A 449 -3.46 1.83 -24.51
N PHE A 450 -4.11 1.10 -23.60
CA PHE A 450 -4.03 -0.37 -23.54
C PHE A 450 -4.37 -1.04 -24.87
N TYR A 451 -5.45 -0.63 -25.55
CA TYR A 451 -5.87 -1.23 -26.80
C TYR A 451 -4.94 -0.86 -27.95
N PHE A 452 -4.45 0.38 -27.98
CA PHE A 452 -3.50 0.80 -29.01
C PHE A 452 -2.16 0.08 -28.90
N LEU A 453 -1.70 -0.24 -27.68
CA LEU A 453 -0.49 -1.06 -27.46
C LEU A 453 -0.61 -2.49 -28.02
N LEU A 454 -1.83 -3.01 -28.24
CA LEU A 454 -2.02 -4.34 -28.85
C LEU A 454 -1.57 -4.34 -30.33
N ILE A 455 -1.74 -3.21 -31.02
CA ILE A 455 -1.50 -3.10 -32.47
C ILE A 455 -0.30 -2.21 -32.83
N CYS A 456 0.01 -1.20 -32.01
CA CYS A 456 1.07 -0.23 -32.25
C CYS A 456 2.18 -0.37 -31.20
N LYS A 457 3.42 -0.33 -31.69
CA LYS A 457 4.63 -0.20 -30.88
C LYS A 457 4.81 1.24 -30.41
N GLU A 458 4.61 2.19 -31.32
CA GLU A 458 4.80 3.62 -31.06
C GLU A 458 3.83 4.46 -31.87
N ILE A 459 3.35 5.56 -31.28
CA ILE A 459 2.47 6.55 -31.92
C ILE A 459 3.09 7.92 -31.68
N ASN A 460 3.76 8.46 -32.70
CA ASN A 460 4.37 9.79 -32.64
C ASN A 460 3.48 10.79 -33.35
N ALA A 461 2.87 11.69 -32.56
CA ALA A 461 1.90 12.67 -33.03
C ALA A 461 2.46 14.10 -32.95
N GLU A 462 2.71 14.68 -34.11
CA GLU A 462 3.11 16.07 -34.29
C GLU A 462 2.02 16.86 -35.02
N GLN A 463 2.01 18.18 -34.88
CA GLN A 463 0.95 19.04 -35.44
C GLN A 463 0.68 18.82 -36.93
N PHE A 464 1.71 18.43 -37.70
CA PHE A 464 1.62 18.23 -39.14
C PHE A 464 1.77 16.77 -39.61
N CYS A 465 2.08 15.86 -38.69
CA CYS A 465 2.45 14.49 -39.03
C CYS A 465 2.15 13.53 -37.88
N ILE A 466 1.53 12.39 -38.20
CA ILE A 466 1.35 11.29 -37.26
C ILE A 466 2.05 10.06 -37.84
N ASN A 467 3.01 9.51 -37.09
CA ASN A 467 3.72 8.29 -37.44
C ASN A 467 3.21 7.16 -36.55
N LEU A 468 2.71 6.10 -37.19
CA LEU A 468 2.27 4.87 -36.53
C LEU A 468 3.28 3.77 -36.84
N GLU A 469 3.93 3.24 -35.81
CA GLU A 469 4.76 2.03 -35.90
C GLU A 469 3.97 0.84 -35.35
N PHE A 470 3.68 -0.15 -36.20
CA PHE A 470 2.95 -1.34 -35.79
C PHE A 470 3.88 -2.36 -35.11
N ASN A 471 3.32 -3.20 -34.24
CA ASN A 471 4.07 -4.31 -33.68
C ASN A 471 4.36 -5.36 -34.76
N ASP A 472 5.55 -5.98 -34.73
CA ASP A 472 5.90 -7.10 -35.63
C ASP A 472 4.99 -8.32 -35.38
N GLU A 473 4.61 -8.52 -34.11
CA GLU A 473 3.60 -9.49 -33.69
C GLU A 473 2.44 -8.80 -32.98
N ILE A 474 1.20 -9.09 -33.38
CA ILE A 474 0.00 -8.50 -32.75
C ILE A 474 -0.27 -9.21 -31.44
N PHE A 475 -0.46 -8.43 -30.39
CA PHE A 475 -0.78 -8.98 -29.08
C PHE A 475 -2.28 -9.23 -28.95
N SER A 476 -2.63 -10.30 -28.27
CA SER A 476 -4.02 -10.55 -27.86
C SER A 476 -4.24 -10.03 -26.43
N PRO A 477 -5.44 -9.50 -26.10
CA PRO A 477 -5.75 -9.20 -24.70
C PRO A 477 -5.77 -10.52 -23.91
N PHE A 478 -5.25 -10.50 -22.68
CA PHE A 478 -5.34 -11.68 -21.81
C PHE A 478 -6.80 -11.91 -21.39
N THR A 479 -7.50 -12.83 -22.08
CA THR A 479 -8.89 -13.17 -21.75
C THR A 479 -8.92 -14.21 -20.63
N ASN A 480 -9.26 -13.77 -19.43
CA ASN A 480 -9.40 -14.64 -18.27
C ASN A 480 -10.74 -15.42 -18.23
N ILE A 481 -11.47 -15.46 -19.35
CA ILE A 481 -12.88 -15.86 -19.43
C ILE A 481 -13.02 -17.10 -20.30
N ILE A 482 -13.30 -18.25 -19.67
CA ILE A 482 -14.24 -19.22 -20.25
C ILE A 482 -15.59 -18.51 -20.14
N MET A 483 -16.19 -18.10 -21.26
CA MET A 483 -17.59 -17.67 -21.20
C MET A 483 -18.38 -18.93 -20.82
N PRO A 484 -19.12 -18.96 -19.69
CA PRO A 484 -20.25 -19.86 -19.66
C PRO A 484 -21.09 -19.48 -20.87
N GLN A 485 -21.36 -20.45 -21.75
CA GLN A 485 -22.34 -20.26 -22.80
C GLN A 485 -23.63 -19.86 -22.09
N LEU A 486 -23.95 -18.56 -22.13
CA LEU A 486 -25.30 -18.10 -21.85
C LEU A 486 -26.13 -18.64 -23.01
N ASN A 487 -26.59 -19.88 -22.88
CA ASN A 487 -27.74 -20.37 -23.61
C ASN A 487 -28.89 -19.45 -23.20
N PHE A 488 -29.07 -18.37 -23.96
CA PHE A 488 -30.35 -17.71 -24.03
C PHE A 488 -31.30 -18.75 -24.65
N GLY A 489 -31.95 -19.52 -23.78
CA GLY A 489 -33.16 -20.25 -24.13
C GLY A 489 -34.20 -19.22 -24.52
N TYR A 490 -34.15 -18.77 -25.78
CA TYR A 490 -35.31 -18.17 -26.39
C TYR A 490 -36.37 -19.27 -26.44
N LEU A 491 -37.38 -19.08 -25.60
CA LEU A 491 -38.63 -19.80 -25.60
C LEU A 491 -39.16 -19.90 -27.04
N ASN A 492 -38.96 -21.07 -27.65
CA ASN A 492 -39.88 -21.61 -28.63
C ASN A 492 -41.18 -21.92 -27.88
N GLN A 493 -42.12 -20.97 -27.87
CA GLN A 493 -43.54 -21.29 -27.70
C GLN A 493 -44.37 -20.40 -28.63
N ASN A 494 -44.60 -20.96 -29.82
CA ASN A 494 -45.87 -21.03 -30.54
C ASN A 494 -46.79 -19.79 -30.45
N PHE A 495 -46.72 -18.97 -31.50
CA PHE A 495 -47.93 -18.40 -32.10
C PHE A 495 -48.14 -19.08 -33.46
N ILE A 496 -49.40 -19.25 -33.84
CA ILE A 496 -49.96 -20.08 -34.94
C ILE A 496 -50.25 -21.50 -34.40
N GLN A 497 -51.48 -21.88 -34.01
CA GLN A 497 -52.81 -21.67 -34.60
C GLN A 497 -53.91 -21.74 -33.53
#